data_AF-A0A5N6DGK8-F1
#
_entry.id   AF-A0A5N6DGK8-F1
#
_cell.length_a   1.000
_cell.length_b   1.000
_cell.length_c   1.000
_cell.angle_alpha   90.00
_cell.angle_beta   90.00
_cell.angle_gamma   90.00
#
_symmetry.space_group_name_H-M   'P 1'
#
loop_
_entity.id
_entity.type
_entity.pdbx_description
1 polymer ?
#
loop_
_entity_poly.entity_id
_entity_poly.type
_entity_poly.pdbx_seq_one_letter_code
_entity_poly.pdbx_strand_id
1 'polypeptide(L)'
;MATPVFQKLPKQPKRVILQLRVDQFIDCLQDDFEDAIEKYLVVSGRSMSEIHLGRHFIHIEPFQSDDVPQKYFHIVLDIEQCQGPVAFCTLPHELFHIRRTGRGMQLLKTNNQLIAENMLRKIRSYTDELYPWGRTRV
;
A
#
# COMPACT_ATOMS: atom_id res chain seq x y z
N MET A 1 -3.10 23.52 -10.67
CA MET A 1 -1.72 23.04 -10.84
C MET A 1 -1.50 21.94 -9.81
N ALA A 2 -1.61 20.67 -10.19
CA ALA A 2 -1.40 19.55 -9.28
C ALA A 2 0.10 19.32 -9.12
N THR A 3 0.61 19.48 -7.91
CA THR A 3 2.02 19.27 -7.57
C THR A 3 2.35 17.78 -7.79
N PRO A 4 3.38 17.43 -8.57
CA PRO A 4 3.81 16.04 -8.67
C PRO A 4 4.31 15.60 -7.29
N VAL A 5 3.57 14.67 -6.67
CA VAL A 5 3.75 14.25 -5.26
C VAL A 5 5.07 13.51 -5.03
N PHE A 6 5.73 13.06 -6.10
CA PHE A 6 6.99 12.31 -6.00
C PHE A 6 8.10 12.99 -6.79
N GLN A 7 8.94 13.76 -6.09
CA GLN A 7 10.33 13.95 -6.55
C GLN A 7 10.99 12.57 -6.65
N LYS A 8 11.83 12.34 -7.66
CA LYS A 8 12.58 11.08 -7.87
C LYS A 8 13.31 10.69 -6.58
N LEU A 9 12.67 9.88 -5.74
CA LEU A 9 13.25 9.36 -4.52
C LEU A 9 14.31 8.31 -4.90
N PRO A 10 15.43 8.23 -4.17
CA PRO A 10 16.39 7.16 -4.35
C PRO A 10 15.69 5.79 -4.24
N LYS A 11 16.13 4.83 -5.05
CA LYS A 11 15.64 3.44 -5.07
C LYS A 11 16.07 2.72 -3.79
N GLN A 12 15.48 3.09 -2.66
CA GLN A 12 15.70 2.46 -1.37
C GLN A 12 14.53 1.54 -1.01
N PRO A 13 14.76 0.49 -0.21
CA PRO A 13 13.70 -0.36 0.30
C PRO A 13 12.71 0.46 1.12
N LYS A 14 11.43 0.25 0.87
CA LYS A 14 10.35 0.88 1.64
C LYS A 14 9.09 0.02 1.60
N ARG A 15 8.24 0.20 2.61
CA ARG A 15 6.92 -0.40 2.67
C ARG A 15 5.86 0.65 2.40
N VAL A 16 5.00 0.39 1.44
CA VAL A 16 3.89 1.26 1.05
C VAL A 16 2.62 0.61 1.54
N ILE A 17 1.77 1.37 2.20
CA ILE A 17 0.48 0.92 2.69
C ILE A 17 -0.57 1.74 1.94
N LEU A 18 -1.39 1.05 1.16
CA LEU A 18 -2.58 1.61 0.52
C LEU A 18 -3.77 1.23 1.39
N GLN A 19 -4.45 2.22 1.93
CA GLN A 19 -5.68 2.03 2.69
C GLN A 19 -6.88 2.26 1.77
N LEU A 20 -7.79 1.28 1.73
CA LEU A 20 -8.98 1.28 0.89
C LEU A 20 -10.21 1.10 1.78
N ARG A 21 -11.36 1.66 1.38
CA ARG A 21 -12.62 1.48 2.10
C ARG A 21 -13.36 0.26 1.58
N VAL A 22 -13.82 -0.61 2.48
CA VAL A 22 -14.55 -1.84 2.10
C VAL A 22 -15.81 -1.51 1.28
N ASP A 23 -16.55 -0.46 1.67
CA ASP A 23 -17.80 -0.06 0.99
C ASP A 23 -17.63 0.47 -0.44
N GLN A 24 -16.40 0.80 -0.87
CA GLN A 24 -16.11 1.20 -2.24
C GLN A 24 -15.64 0.04 -3.13
N PHE A 25 -15.38 -1.12 -2.52
CA PHE A 25 -14.76 -2.30 -3.13
C PHE A 25 -15.54 -3.57 -2.79
N ILE A 26 -16.88 -3.45 -2.65
CA ILE A 26 -17.78 -4.50 -2.12
C ILE A 26 -17.64 -5.83 -2.87
N ASP A 27 -17.47 -5.80 -4.20
CA ASP A 27 -17.36 -7.01 -5.02
C ASP A 27 -15.94 -7.62 -5.03
N CYS A 28 -14.96 -6.95 -4.43
CA CYS A 28 -13.59 -7.45 -4.18
C CYS A 28 -12.94 -8.15 -5.38
N LEU A 29 -13.13 -7.61 -6.59
CA LEU A 29 -12.57 -8.20 -7.80
C LEU A 29 -11.05 -8.06 -7.80
N GLN A 30 -10.34 -9.08 -8.26
CA GLN A 30 -8.88 -9.05 -8.39
C GLN A 30 -8.41 -7.82 -9.19
N ASP A 31 -9.14 -7.48 -10.25
CA ASP A 31 -8.91 -6.30 -11.10
C ASP A 31 -8.91 -5.00 -10.29
N ASP A 32 -9.75 -4.86 -9.27
CA ASP A 32 -9.80 -3.65 -8.44
C ASP A 32 -8.54 -3.49 -7.58
N PHE A 33 -7.92 -4.59 -7.15
CA PHE A 33 -6.64 -4.55 -6.44
C PHE A 33 -5.49 -4.20 -7.39
N GLU A 34 -5.49 -4.77 -8.59
CA GLU A 34 -4.50 -4.48 -9.62
C GLU A 34 -4.55 -3.00 -10.04
N ASP A 35 -5.74 -2.44 -10.25
CA ASP A 35 -5.95 -1.02 -10.54
C ASP A 35 -5.40 -0.11 -9.42
N ALA A 36 -5.64 -0.48 -8.16
CA ALA A 36 -5.17 0.27 -7.00
C ALA A 36 -3.63 0.29 -6.91
N ILE A 37 -3.01 -0.86 -7.16
CA ILE A 37 -1.56 -1.03 -7.19
C ILE A 37 -0.94 -0.27 -8.36
N GLU A 38 -1.51 -0.42 -9.56
CA GLU A 38 -1.09 0.28 -10.77
C GLU A 38 -1.14 1.79 -10.53
N LYS A 39 -2.20 2.29 -9.89
CA LYS A 39 -2.33 3.71 -9.59
C LYS A 39 -1.17 4.23 -8.76
N TYR A 40 -0.74 3.49 -7.74
CA TYR A 40 0.43 3.86 -6.94
C TYR A 40 1.71 3.86 -7.79
N LEU A 41 1.93 2.82 -8.59
CA LEU A 41 3.14 2.69 -9.41
C LEU A 41 3.25 3.80 -10.45
N VAL A 42 2.18 4.09 -11.19
CA VAL A 42 2.14 5.16 -12.20
C VAL A 42 2.47 6.51 -11.57
N VAL A 43 1.85 6.84 -10.44
CA VAL A 43 2.11 8.11 -9.73
C VAL A 43 3.54 8.17 -9.18
N SER A 44 4.13 7.02 -8.84
CA SER A 44 5.52 6.88 -8.41
C SER A 44 6.53 6.80 -9.57
N GLY A 45 6.08 6.86 -10.82
CA GLY A 45 6.93 6.72 -12.01
C GLY A 45 7.50 5.31 -12.22
N ARG A 46 6.78 4.28 -11.75
CA ARG A 46 7.13 2.85 -11.83
C ARG A 46 6.16 2.10 -12.73
N SER A 47 6.53 0.89 -13.13
CA SER A 47 5.74 0.03 -14.00
C SER A 47 5.23 -1.22 -13.28
N MET A 48 4.03 -1.69 -13.63
CA MET A 48 3.46 -2.98 -13.18
C MET A 48 4.35 -4.18 -13.53
N SER A 49 5.15 -4.08 -14.59
CA SER A 49 6.12 -5.12 -14.93
C SER A 49 7.20 -5.33 -13.85
N GLU A 50 7.45 -4.36 -12.95
CA GLU A 50 8.37 -4.54 -11.82
C GLU A 50 7.86 -5.58 -10.79
N ILE A 51 6.54 -5.71 -10.63
CA ILE A 51 5.94 -6.75 -9.77
C ILE A 51 6.18 -8.12 -10.38
N HIS A 52 5.91 -8.28 -11.68
CA HIS A 52 6.10 -9.54 -12.41
C HIS A 52 7.56 -10.00 -12.42
N LEU A 53 8.50 -9.07 -12.35
CA LEU A 53 9.94 -9.35 -12.23
C LEU A 53 10.38 -9.69 -10.80
N GLY A 54 9.45 -9.79 -9.84
CA GLY A 54 9.75 -10.12 -8.44
C GLY A 54 10.51 -9.02 -7.69
N ARG A 55 10.47 -7.78 -8.20
CA ARG A 55 11.16 -6.64 -7.56
C ARG A 55 10.36 -6.07 -6.40
N HIS A 56 9.04 -6.26 -6.44
CA HIS A 56 8.08 -5.79 -5.45
C HIS A 56 7.21 -6.94 -4.98
N PHE A 57 6.84 -6.94 -3.71
CA PHE A 57 5.94 -7.93 -3.13
C PHE A 57 4.66 -7.26 -2.64
N ILE A 58 3.54 -7.96 -2.74
CA ILE A 58 2.23 -7.42 -2.40
C ILE A 58 1.57 -8.34 -1.37
N HIS A 59 1.05 -7.75 -0.31
CA HIS A 59 0.14 -8.40 0.63
C HIS A 59 -1.19 -7.69 0.61
N ILE A 60 -2.27 -8.44 0.47
CA ILE A 60 -3.64 -7.93 0.57
C ILE A 60 -4.19 -8.43 1.91
N GLU A 61 -4.62 -7.50 2.76
CA GLU A 61 -5.25 -7.85 4.02
C GLU A 61 -6.55 -8.63 3.74
N PRO A 62 -6.75 -9.81 4.37
CA PRO A 62 -7.99 -10.54 4.23
C PRO A 62 -9.15 -9.77 4.85
N PHE A 63 -10.33 -9.87 4.23
CA PHE A 63 -11.54 -9.32 4.81
C PHE A 63 -11.89 -10.04 6.10
N GLN A 64 -12.34 -9.28 7.09
CA GLN A 64 -12.83 -9.85 8.34
C GLN A 64 -14.21 -10.50 8.11
N SER A 65 -14.60 -11.41 9.00
CA SER A 65 -15.96 -11.98 8.99
C SER A 65 -17.03 -10.91 9.10
N ASP A 66 -18.23 -11.16 8.55
CA ASP A 66 -19.37 -10.21 8.55
C ASP A 66 -19.73 -9.68 9.95
N ASP A 67 -19.43 -10.44 11.00
CA ASP A 67 -19.65 -10.06 12.40
C ASP A 67 -18.72 -8.94 12.90
N VAL A 68 -17.64 -8.64 12.18
CA VAL A 68 -16.66 -7.61 12.53
C VAL A 68 -16.77 -6.47 11.51
N PRO A 69 -17.24 -5.27 11.92
CA PRO A 69 -17.42 -4.16 11.00
C PRO A 69 -16.07 -3.60 10.54
N GLN A 70 -15.52 -4.16 9.45
CA GLN A 70 -14.31 -3.66 8.80
C GLN A 70 -14.67 -2.49 7.89
N LYS A 71 -14.20 -1.29 8.25
CA LYS A 71 -14.39 -0.08 7.42
C LYS A 71 -13.33 0.06 6.34
N TYR A 72 -12.11 -0.41 6.63
CA TYR A 72 -10.95 -0.28 5.77
C TYR A 72 -10.17 -1.58 5.74
N PHE A 73 -9.55 -1.87 4.60
CA PHE A 73 -8.55 -2.91 4.43
C PHE A 73 -7.30 -2.31 3.81
N HIS A 74 -6.17 -3.00 3.93
CA HIS A 74 -4.88 -2.50 3.48
C HIS A 74 -4.24 -3.40 2.43
N ILE A 75 -3.69 -2.78 1.39
CA ILE A 75 -2.74 -3.42 0.47
C ILE A 75 -1.34 -2.93 0.85
N VAL A 76 -0.46 -3.85 1.22
CA VAL A 76 0.91 -3.57 1.62
C VAL A 76 1.84 -3.94 0.48
N LEU A 77 2.68 -3.00 0.04
CA LEU A 77 3.65 -3.21 -1.03
C LEU A 77 5.06 -3.04 -0.48
N ASP A 78 5.88 -4.08 -0.65
CA ASP A 78 7.30 -4.07 -0.33
C ASP A 78 8.08 -3.70 -1.59
N ILE A 79 8.61 -2.47 -1.62
CA ILE A 79 9.27 -1.88 -2.78
C ILE A 79 10.80 -2.08 -2.67
N GLU A 80 11.45 -2.44 -3.77
CA GLU A 80 12.87 -2.84 -3.84
C GLU A 80 13.24 -4.02 -2.92
N GLN A 81 12.37 -5.04 -2.84
CA GLN A 81 12.63 -6.23 -2.02
C GLN A 81 13.96 -6.92 -2.34
N CYS A 82 14.38 -6.91 -3.61
CA CYS A 82 15.60 -7.56 -4.08
C CYS A 82 16.89 -7.04 -3.43
N GLN A 83 16.85 -5.94 -2.66
CA GLN A 83 18.01 -5.42 -1.93
C GLN A 83 18.31 -6.17 -0.62
N GLY A 84 17.50 -7.18 -0.27
CA GLY A 84 17.77 -8.09 0.85
C GLY A 84 16.84 -7.87 2.05
N PRO A 85 17.12 -8.54 3.19
CA PRO A 85 16.34 -8.38 4.40
C PRO A 85 16.48 -6.97 4.95
N VAL A 86 15.35 -6.40 5.39
CA VAL A 86 15.29 -5.05 5.97
C VAL A 86 14.88 -5.12 7.43
N ALA A 87 15.40 -4.19 8.24
CA ALA A 87 14.94 -4.03 9.61
C ALA A 87 13.67 -3.16 9.62
N PHE A 88 12.53 -3.74 9.99
CA PHE A 88 11.25 -3.02 9.99
C PHE A 88 11.27 -1.76 10.86
N CYS A 89 11.97 -1.78 12.00
CA CYS A 89 12.10 -0.63 12.88
C CYS A 89 12.63 0.62 12.17
N THR A 90 13.55 0.45 11.21
CA THR A 90 14.16 1.55 10.44
C THR A 90 13.63 1.66 9.01
N LEU A 91 12.83 0.70 8.54
CA LEU A 91 12.30 0.69 7.18
C LEU A 91 11.35 1.89 6.98
N PRO A 92 11.57 2.74 5.96
CA PRO A 92 10.63 3.80 5.61
C PRO A 92 9.27 3.23 5.25
N HIS A 93 8.22 3.81 5.82
CA HIS A 93 6.84 3.47 5.50
C HIS A 93 6.11 4.67 4.90
N GLU A 94 5.31 4.43 3.85
CA GLU A 94 4.45 5.43 3.24
C GLU A 94 3.00 4.99 3.34
N LEU A 95 2.10 5.89 3.76
CA LEU A 95 0.66 5.64 3.84
C LEU A 95 -0.08 6.48 2.80
N PHE A 96 -0.92 5.83 2.00
CA PHE A 96 -1.82 6.47 1.06
C PHE A 96 -3.24 5.94 1.22
N HIS A 97 -4.22 6.77 0.90
CA HIS A 97 -5.61 6.38 0.80
C HIS A 97 -5.99 6.27 -0.67
N ILE A 98 -6.66 5.17 -1.05
CA ILE A 98 -7.26 5.04 -2.37
C ILE A 98 -8.77 5.21 -2.24
N ARG A 99 -9.30 6.07 -3.10
CA ARG A 99 -10.73 6.32 -3.18
C ARG A 99 -11.22 6.09 -4.61
N ARG A 100 -12.34 5.38 -4.74
CA ARG A 100 -13.07 5.30 -6.00
C ARG A 100 -13.87 6.59 -6.22
N THR A 101 -13.71 7.18 -7.40
CA THR A 101 -14.44 8.37 -7.84
C THR A 101 -15.11 8.08 -9.18
N GLY A 102 -16.08 8.90 -9.61
CA GLY A 102 -16.74 8.73 -10.92
C GLY A 102 -15.80 8.86 -12.13
N ARG A 103 -14.53 9.25 -11.94
CA ARG A 103 -13.48 9.32 -12.97
C ARG A 103 -12.40 8.25 -12.80
N GLY A 104 -12.65 7.22 -11.99
CA GLY A 104 -11.69 6.16 -11.66
C GLY A 104 -11.09 6.31 -10.26
N MET A 105 -9.95 5.64 -10.02
CA MET A 105 -9.29 5.63 -8.71
C MET A 105 -8.40 6.85 -8.49
N GLN A 106 -8.43 7.37 -7.28
CA GLN A 106 -7.62 8.51 -6.84
C GLN A 106 -6.74 8.10 -5.65
N LEU A 107 -5.44 8.36 -5.78
CA LEU A 107 -4.45 8.16 -4.72
C LEU A 107 -4.29 9.47 -3.95
N LEU A 108 -4.50 9.43 -2.64
CA LEU A 108 -4.44 10.58 -1.75
C LEU A 108 -3.41 10.33 -0.65
N LYS A 109 -2.60 11.35 -0.35
CA LYS A 109 -1.74 11.34 0.83
C LYS A 109 -2.41 12.15 1.94
N THR A 110 -2.31 11.70 3.19
CA THR A 110 -2.83 12.46 4.32
C THR A 110 -2.03 13.77 4.46
N ASN A 111 -2.71 14.92 4.39
CA ASN A 111 -2.06 16.23 4.50
C ASN A 111 -1.65 16.57 5.94
N ASN A 112 -2.27 15.92 6.94
CA ASN A 112 -1.94 16.11 8.35
C ASN A 112 -0.91 15.05 8.79
N GLN A 113 0.32 15.49 9.03
CA GLN A 113 1.44 14.63 9.38
C GLN A 113 1.21 13.86 10.70
N LEU A 114 0.68 14.50 11.73
CA LEU A 114 0.44 13.85 13.03
C LEU A 114 -0.58 12.72 12.92
N ILE A 115 -1.65 12.95 12.15
CA ILE A 115 -2.67 11.92 11.91
C ILE A 115 -2.06 10.77 11.09
N ALA A 116 -1.28 11.09 10.07
CA ALA A 116 -0.61 10.09 9.24
C ALA A 116 0.35 9.23 10.07
N GLU A 117 1.17 9.83 10.93
CA GLU A 117 2.12 9.14 11.80
C GLU A 117 1.41 8.25 12.83
N ASN A 118 0.33 8.74 13.44
CA ASN A 118 -0.46 7.96 14.39
C ASN A 118 -1.16 6.77 13.73
N MET A 119 -1.74 6.97 12.53
CA MET A 119 -2.33 5.89 11.76
C MET A 119 -1.27 4.88 11.35
N LEU A 120 -0.15 5.36 10.83
CA LEU A 120 0.96 4.51 10.41
C LEU A 120 1.49 3.67 11.57
N ARG A 121 1.64 4.24 12.77
CA ARG A 121 2.04 3.50 13.97
C ARG A 121 1.09 2.36 14.31
N LYS A 122 -0.22 2.60 14.23
CA LYS A 122 -1.26 1.57 14.47
C LYS A 122 -1.26 0.50 13.38
N ILE A 123 -0.98 0.86 12.14
CA ILE A 123 -0.92 -0.09 11.04
C ILE A 123 0.30 -1.00 11.19
N ARG A 124 1.45 -0.39 11.48
CA ARG A 124 2.72 -1.09 11.66
C ARG A 124 2.69 -2.15 12.75
N SER A 125 1.94 -1.93 13.84
CA SER A 125 1.87 -2.92 14.93
C SER A 125 1.33 -4.27 14.50
N TYR A 126 0.55 -4.34 13.42
CA TYR A 126 0.12 -5.63 12.86
C TYR A 126 0.81 -5.95 11.52
N THR A 127 1.11 -4.97 10.66
CA THR A 127 1.73 -5.28 9.35
C THR A 127 3.16 -5.77 9.48
N ASP A 128 3.93 -5.24 10.44
CA ASP A 128 5.34 -5.61 10.61
C ASP A 128 5.46 -7.05 11.15
N GLU A 129 4.44 -7.52 11.87
CA GLU A 129 4.36 -8.89 12.38
C GLU A 129 3.72 -9.86 11.37
N LEU A 130 2.55 -9.51 10.82
CA LEU A 130 1.74 -10.41 9.99
C LEU A 130 2.24 -10.54 8.56
N TYR A 131 2.88 -9.51 8.01
CA TYR A 131 3.34 -9.47 6.62
C TYR A 131 4.88 -9.43 6.56
N PRO A 132 5.55 -10.60 6.57
CA PRO A 132 7.00 -10.66 6.53
C PRO A 132 7.52 -10.09 5.21
N TRP A 133 8.66 -9.40 5.27
CA TRP A 133 9.22 -8.69 4.12
C TRP A 133 9.43 -9.63 2.94
N GLY A 134 8.70 -9.37 1.85
CA GLY A 134 8.95 -10.06 0.60
C GLY A 134 8.67 -11.56 0.61
N ARG A 135 7.85 -12.04 1.55
CA ARG A 135 7.54 -13.47 1.70
C ARG A 135 6.07 -13.66 1.97
N THR A 136 5.46 -14.70 1.40
CA THR A 136 4.19 -15.21 1.92
C THR A 136 4.47 -15.96 3.22
N ARG A 137 3.65 -15.80 4.27
CA ARG A 137 3.69 -16.74 5.41
C ARG A 137 3.31 -18.12 4.84
N VAL A 138 4.23 -19.10 5.00
CA VAL A 138 4.03 -20.50 4.59
C VAL A 138 3.30 -21.24 5.70
#